data_AF-A0A7U9R9D9-F1
#
_entry.id   AF-A0A7U9R9D9-F1
#
_cell.length_a   1.000
_cell.length_b   1.000
_cell.length_c   1.000
_cell.angle_alpha   90.00
_cell.angle_beta   90.00
_cell.angle_gamma   90.00
#
_symmetry.space_group_name_H-M   'P 1'
#
loop_
_entity.id
_entity.type
_entity.pdbx_description
1 polymer ?
#
loop_
_entity_poly.entity_id
_entity_poly.type
_entity_poly.pdbx_seq_one_letter_code
_entity_poly.pdbx_strand_id
1 'polypeptide(L)'
;MVEKKSIPCTFFIFGMPQTEEVEIKIPAFRAVSVFDVKQTSGEPIPELEARELLSTVEGYEDFVKAVTYVAPVPISFEDIPGDSKGFFSPTEKRIAVQEGMSESQTLKTMVHETAHSMLHDKEINKDILAPAKDRNTKEVEALYSAFQNVNHFKEC
;
A
#
# COMPACT_ATOMS: atom_id res chain seq x y z
N MET A 1 -21.60 1.02 -3.00
CA MET A 1 -22.98 1.08 -3.56
C MET A 1 -22.97 2.20 -4.58
N VAL A 2 -23.45 1.98 -5.81
CA VAL A 2 -23.43 3.02 -6.86
C VAL A 2 -24.85 3.52 -7.04
N GLU A 3 -25.09 4.79 -6.70
CA GLU A 3 -26.39 5.42 -6.95
C GLU A 3 -26.37 5.97 -8.38
N LYS A 4 -27.38 5.59 -9.18
CA LYS A 4 -27.57 6.10 -10.54
C LYS A 4 -28.49 7.31 -10.45
N LYS A 5 -28.01 8.48 -10.88
CA LYS A 5 -28.86 9.67 -11.05
C LYS A 5 -28.88 10.07 -12.52
N SER A 6 -30.09 10.28 -13.06
CA SER A 6 -30.29 10.95 -14.35
C SER A 6 -30.31 12.46 -14.11
N ILE A 7 -29.45 13.19 -14.81
CA ILE A 7 -29.42 14.65 -14.75
C ILE A 7 -29.68 15.19 -16.17
N PRO A 8 -30.64 16.11 -16.35
CA PRO A 8 -30.87 16.71 -17.65
C PRO A 8 -29.68 17.62 -18.01
N CYS A 9 -29.00 17.29 -19.11
CA CYS A 9 -27.89 18.07 -19.64
C CYS A 9 -28.37 18.79 -20.91
N THR A 10 -28.37 20.12 -20.90
CA THR A 10 -28.85 20.92 -22.05
C THR A 10 -27.68 21.45 -22.85
N PHE A 11 -27.65 21.14 -24.15
CA PHE A 11 -26.65 21.63 -25.10
C PHE A 11 -27.34 22.20 -26.34
N PHE A 12 -26.69 23.14 -27.03
CA PHE A 12 -27.26 23.78 -28.22
C PHE A 12 -26.72 23.15 -29.50
N ILE A 13 -27.61 22.58 -30.31
CA ILE A 13 -27.29 22.09 -31.65
C ILE A 13 -28.03 22.99 -32.65
N PHE A 14 -27.28 23.64 -33.54
CA PHE A 14 -27.80 24.64 -34.51
C PHE A 14 -28.66 25.75 -33.87
N GLY A 15 -28.30 26.20 -32.66
CA GLY A 15 -29.04 27.25 -31.94
C GLY A 15 -30.34 26.80 -31.29
N MET A 16 -30.70 25.51 -31.37
CA MET A 16 -31.84 24.93 -30.67
C MET A 16 -31.38 24.20 -29.40
N PRO A 17 -32.03 24.41 -28.24
CA PRO A 17 -31.71 23.67 -27.02
C PRO A 17 -32.13 22.21 -27.17
N GLN A 18 -31.19 21.30 -26.95
CA GLN A 18 -31.40 19.86 -26.87
C GLN A 18 -31.12 19.42 -25.43
N THR A 19 -31.96 18.55 -24.88
CA THR A 19 -31.78 17.99 -23.53
C THR A 19 -31.56 16.50 -23.64
N GLU A 20 -30.43 16.01 -23.13
CA GLU A 20 -30.11 14.59 -23.03
C GLU A 20 -30.09 14.15 -21.57
N GLU A 21 -30.67 12.99 -21.27
CA GLU A 21 -30.56 12.37 -19.96
C GLU A 21 -29.25 11.59 -19.87
N VAL A 22 -28.31 12.09 -19.08
CA VAL A 22 -27.04 11.39 -18.84
C VAL A 22 -27.13 10.63 -17.51
N GLU A 23 -26.89 9.31 -17.56
CA GLU A 23 -26.79 8.47 -16.36
C GLU A 23 -25.40 8.63 -15.75
N ILE A 24 -25.32 9.17 -14.52
CA ILE A 24 -24.05 9.32 -13.80
C ILE A 24 -24.00 8.34 -12.64
N LYS A 25 -22.86 7.65 -12.52
CA LYS A 25 -22.57 6.75 -11.40
C LYS A 25 -21.89 7.54 -10.28
N ILE A 26 -22.57 7.70 -9.15
CA ILE A 26 -22.02 8.39 -7.97
C ILE A 26 -21.43 7.35 -7.02
N PRO A 27 -20.12 7.39 -6.71
CA PRO A 27 -19.52 6.52 -5.71
C PRO A 27 -20.02 6.91 -4.31
N ALA A 28 -20.53 5.94 -3.56
CA ALA A 28 -20.99 6.13 -2.18
C ALA A 28 -20.47 5.05 -1.24
N PHE A 29 -20.19 5.46 0.01
CA PHE A 29 -19.78 4.60 1.11
C PHE A 29 -21.00 4.26 1.99
N ARG A 30 -21.03 3.03 2.52
CA ARG A 30 -22.03 2.60 3.50
C ARG A 30 -21.32 2.33 4.83
N ALA A 31 -21.78 2.98 5.90
CA ALA A 31 -21.37 2.62 7.24
C ALA A 31 -21.91 1.23 7.60
N VAL A 32 -21.05 0.38 8.16
CA VAL A 32 -21.41 -0.93 8.68
C VAL A 32 -21.03 -0.98 10.16
N SER A 33 -21.85 -1.67 10.95
CA SER A 33 -21.58 -1.84 12.38
C SER A 33 -20.63 -3.01 12.59
N VAL A 34 -19.61 -2.79 13.42
CA VAL A 34 -18.69 -3.81 13.92
C VAL A 34 -18.83 -3.90 15.44
N PHE A 35 -18.55 -5.07 16.02
CA PHE A 35 -18.52 -5.29 17.46
C PHE A 35 -17.06 -5.43 17.90
N ASP A 36 -16.71 -4.84 19.04
CA ASP A 36 -15.42 -5.09 19.69
C ASP A 36 -15.35 -6.56 20.13
N VAL A 37 -14.15 -7.15 20.17
CA VAL A 37 -13.93 -8.55 20.59
C VAL A 37 -14.58 -8.84 21.94
N LYS A 38 -14.51 -7.89 22.89
CA LYS A 38 -15.11 -8.01 24.23
C LYS A 38 -16.64 -8.05 24.21
N GLN A 39 -17.26 -7.62 23.13
CA GLN A 39 -18.71 -7.65 22.92
C GLN A 39 -19.17 -8.96 22.24
N THR A 40 -18.24 -9.87 21.96
CA THR A 40 -18.52 -11.17 21.34
C THR A 40 -18.25 -12.31 22.31
N SER A 41 -18.98 -13.41 22.17
CA SER A 41 -18.79 -14.66 22.91
C SER A 41 -18.48 -15.78 21.92
N GLY A 42 -17.57 -16.69 22.25
CA GLY A 42 -17.18 -17.79 21.35
C GLY A 42 -15.74 -18.21 21.55
N GLU A 43 -15.16 -18.89 20.54
CA GLU A 43 -13.73 -19.18 20.54
C GLU A 43 -12.89 -17.89 20.59
N PRO A 44 -11.77 -17.88 21.34
CA PRO A 44 -10.88 -16.73 21.39
C PRO A 44 -10.36 -16.37 20.01
N ILE A 45 -10.41 -15.08 19.69
CA ILE A 45 -9.80 -14.55 18.46
C ILE A 45 -8.28 -14.66 18.58
N PRO A 46 -7.55 -15.06 17.54
CA PRO A 46 -6.08 -15.10 17.55
C PRO A 46 -5.48 -13.76 17.95
N GLU A 47 -4.56 -13.75 18.91
CA GLU A 47 -3.88 -12.52 19.34
C GLU A 47 -2.91 -12.02 18.25
N LEU A 48 -3.13 -10.79 17.80
CA LEU A 48 -2.23 -10.08 16.87
C LEU A 48 -1.11 -9.39 17.65
N GLU A 49 -0.19 -10.16 18.24
CA GLU A 49 0.99 -9.56 18.87
C GLU A 49 2.03 -9.15 17.80
N ALA A 50 2.44 -7.87 17.82
CA ALA A 50 3.54 -7.35 17.02
C ALA A 50 4.89 -7.78 17.61
N ARG A 51 5.17 -9.09 17.61
CA ARG A 51 6.48 -9.63 17.96
C ARG A 51 7.49 -9.30 16.85
N GLU A 52 8.74 -9.05 17.23
CA GLU A 52 9.81 -8.98 16.24
C GLU A 52 9.86 -10.29 15.48
N LEU A 53 9.87 -10.21 14.15
CA LEU A 53 9.74 -11.38 13.30
C LEU A 53 11.09 -12.09 13.27
N LEU A 54 11.29 -13.05 14.17
CA LEU A 54 12.52 -13.83 14.27
C LEU A 54 12.40 -15.18 13.53
N SER A 55 11.42 -15.31 12.62
CA SER A 55 11.13 -16.57 11.95
C SER A 55 11.80 -16.67 10.59
N THR A 56 12.19 -17.91 10.26
CA THR A 56 12.41 -18.36 8.88
C THR A 56 11.09 -18.36 8.12
N VAL A 57 11.12 -18.05 6.83
CA VAL A 57 9.98 -17.95 5.93
C VAL A 57 10.10 -19.04 4.87
N GLU A 58 9.09 -19.91 4.76
CA GLU A 58 9.04 -20.89 3.67
C GLU A 58 9.03 -20.15 2.32
N GLY A 59 9.90 -20.56 1.40
CA GLY A 59 10.03 -19.89 0.10
C GLY A 59 10.69 -18.50 0.14
N TYR A 60 11.42 -18.15 1.20
CA TYR A 60 12.12 -16.86 1.34
C TYR A 60 12.85 -16.40 0.07
N GLU A 61 13.67 -17.28 -0.53
CA GLU A 61 14.42 -16.97 -1.76
C GLU A 61 13.51 -16.59 -2.94
N ASP A 62 12.37 -17.25 -3.07
CA ASP A 62 11.43 -16.95 -4.14
C ASP A 62 10.67 -15.65 -3.88
N PHE A 63 10.39 -15.32 -2.62
CA PHE A 63 9.89 -14.01 -2.25
C PHE A 63 10.89 -12.90 -2.51
N VAL A 64 12.16 -13.08 -2.13
CA VAL A 64 13.23 -12.11 -2.42
C VAL A 64 13.32 -11.87 -3.92
N LYS A 65 13.30 -12.93 -4.74
CA LYS A 65 13.28 -12.81 -6.21
C LYS A 65 12.04 -12.08 -6.71
N ALA A 66 10.85 -12.42 -6.19
CA ALA A 66 9.60 -11.81 -6.61
C ALA A 66 9.58 -10.30 -6.28
N VAL A 67 9.96 -9.93 -5.05
CA VAL A 67 10.03 -8.52 -4.64
C VAL A 67 11.06 -7.77 -5.46
N THR A 68 12.24 -8.36 -5.69
CA THR A 68 13.29 -7.77 -6.54
C THR A 68 12.82 -7.60 -7.99
N TYR A 69 12.04 -8.55 -8.51
CA TYR A 69 11.50 -8.49 -9.87
C TYR A 69 10.45 -7.38 -10.05
N VAL A 70 9.60 -7.15 -9.05
CA VAL A 70 8.57 -6.10 -9.11
C VAL A 70 9.09 -4.71 -8.71
N ALA A 71 10.23 -4.64 -8.02
CA ALA A 71 10.80 -3.38 -7.56
C ALA A 71 11.14 -2.48 -8.77
N PRO A 72 10.66 -1.22 -8.78
CA PRO A 72 10.98 -0.26 -9.84
C PRO A 72 12.47 0.13 -9.89
N VAL A 73 13.19 -0.11 -8.79
CA VAL A 73 14.57 0.30 -8.56
C VAL A 73 15.37 -0.88 -7.99
N PRO A 74 16.69 -0.94 -8.21
CA PRO A 74 17.54 -2.00 -7.66
C PRO A 74 17.50 -2.03 -6.12
N ILE A 75 17.50 -3.25 -5.57
CA ILE A 75 17.60 -3.52 -4.13
C ILE A 75 19.02 -4.03 -3.83
N SER A 76 19.70 -3.44 -2.85
CA SER A 76 20.99 -3.90 -2.33
C SER A 76 20.93 -4.19 -0.84
N PHE A 77 21.67 -5.21 -0.41
CA PHE A 77 21.91 -5.49 1.00
C PHE A 77 23.21 -4.81 1.42
N GLU A 78 23.16 -3.98 2.44
CA GLU A 78 24.32 -3.23 2.93
C GLU A 78 24.29 -3.09 4.45
N ASP A 79 25.45 -2.82 5.05
CA ASP A 79 25.54 -2.46 6.47
C ASP A 79 25.18 -0.97 6.63
N ILE A 80 23.97 -0.71 7.12
CA ILE A 80 23.41 0.62 7.32
C ILE A 80 23.71 1.05 8.77
N PRO A 81 24.47 2.14 8.97
CA PRO A 81 24.80 2.59 10.31
C PRO A 81 23.55 3.10 11.06
N GLY A 82 23.38 2.66 12.31
CA GLY A 82 22.31 3.09 13.21
C GLY A 82 21.20 2.05 13.35
N ASP A 83 19.99 2.51 13.68
CA ASP A 83 18.83 1.64 13.94
C ASP A 83 17.93 1.45 12.70
N SER A 84 18.34 1.98 11.54
CA SER A 84 17.54 1.87 10.32
C SER A 84 17.65 0.48 9.71
N LYS A 85 16.50 -0.13 9.41
CA LYS A 85 16.44 -1.46 8.79
C LYS A 85 16.55 -1.42 7.27
N GLY A 86 16.28 -0.27 6.66
CA GLY A 86 16.34 -0.04 5.22
C GLY A 86 15.97 1.39 4.85
N PHE A 87 16.16 1.77 3.59
CA PHE A 87 15.65 3.02 3.03
C PHE A 87 15.56 2.98 1.51
N PHE A 88 14.56 3.65 0.96
CA PHE A 88 14.53 4.08 -0.44
C PHE A 88 15.23 5.44 -0.60
N SER A 89 16.16 5.55 -1.55
CA SER A 89 16.80 6.81 -1.94
C SER A 89 16.17 7.35 -3.24
N PRO A 90 15.36 8.41 -3.19
CA PRO A 90 14.81 9.03 -4.40
C PRO A 90 15.88 9.64 -5.31
N THR A 91 17.01 10.05 -4.74
CA THR A 91 18.12 10.67 -5.49
C THR A 91 18.93 9.63 -6.25
N GLU A 92 19.27 8.52 -5.60
CA GLU A 92 20.11 7.46 -6.18
C GLU A 92 19.27 6.39 -6.89
N LYS A 93 17.94 6.44 -6.76
CA LYS A 93 16.99 5.49 -7.35
C LYS A 93 17.37 4.05 -7.01
N ARG A 94 17.53 3.78 -5.71
CA ARG A 94 17.83 2.46 -5.18
C ARG A 94 17.17 2.24 -3.81
N ILE A 95 17.04 0.98 -3.44
CA ILE A 95 16.61 0.54 -2.12
C ILE A 95 17.81 -0.12 -1.43
N ALA A 96 18.09 0.33 -0.21
CA ALA A 96 19.05 -0.28 0.69
C ALA A 96 18.31 -1.07 1.77
N VAL A 97 18.76 -2.28 2.06
CA VAL A 97 18.24 -3.13 3.14
C VAL A 97 19.38 -3.57 4.04
N GLN A 98 19.19 -3.46 5.36
CA GLN A 98 20.20 -3.86 6.35
C GLN A 98 20.53 -5.35 6.21
N GLU A 99 21.82 -5.66 6.13
CA GLU A 99 22.28 -7.05 6.14
C GLU A 99 22.20 -7.68 7.55
N GLY A 100 22.08 -9.01 7.60
CA GLY A 100 22.07 -9.76 8.86
C GLY A 100 20.75 -9.74 9.65
N MET A 101 19.67 -9.19 9.07
CA MET A 101 18.32 -9.29 9.65
C MET A 101 17.72 -10.69 9.44
N SER A 102 16.72 -11.03 10.26
CA SER A 102 15.89 -12.23 10.04
C SER A 102 15.13 -12.16 8.72
N GLU A 103 14.87 -13.30 8.10
CA GLU A 103 14.19 -13.41 6.79
C GLU A 103 12.87 -12.62 6.74
N SER A 104 12.04 -12.78 7.75
CA SER A 104 10.74 -12.10 7.86
C SER A 104 10.86 -10.58 8.05
N GLN A 105 11.87 -10.11 8.79
CA GLN A 105 12.16 -8.69 8.91
C GLN A 105 12.73 -8.12 7.61
N THR A 106 13.58 -8.89 6.93
CA THR A 106 14.12 -8.54 5.61
C THR A 106 13.01 -8.36 4.59
N LEU A 107 12.10 -9.32 4.45
CA LEU A 107 10.96 -9.22 3.52
C LEU A 107 10.06 -8.02 3.86
N LYS A 108 9.75 -7.79 5.13
CA LYS A 108 8.97 -6.62 5.55
C LYS A 108 9.62 -5.32 5.12
N THR A 109 10.93 -5.22 5.31
CA THR A 109 11.70 -4.04 4.93
C THR A 109 11.72 -3.87 3.42
N MET A 110 12.02 -4.93 2.66
CA MET A 110 12.02 -4.89 1.20
C MET A 110 10.68 -4.42 0.63
N VAL A 111 9.56 -4.97 1.12
CA VAL A 111 8.21 -4.59 0.66
C VAL A 111 7.89 -3.14 1.03
N HIS A 112 8.26 -2.71 2.24
CA HIS A 112 8.06 -1.34 2.70
C HIS A 112 8.81 -0.33 1.82
N GLU A 113 10.10 -0.54 1.59
CA GLU A 113 10.91 0.36 0.75
C GLU A 113 10.50 0.30 -0.73
N THR A 114 10.07 -0.88 -1.21
CA THR A 114 9.51 -1.02 -2.55
C THR A 114 8.22 -0.20 -2.68
N ALA A 115 7.34 -0.23 -1.68
CA ALA A 115 6.14 0.61 -1.66
C ALA A 115 6.49 2.10 -1.67
N HIS A 116 7.53 2.53 -0.93
CA HIS A 116 8.03 3.90 -1.03
C HIS A 116 8.47 4.27 -2.46
N SER A 117 9.19 3.38 -3.14
CA SER A 117 9.61 3.63 -4.52
C SER A 117 8.43 3.70 -5.49
N MET A 118 7.40 2.87 -5.33
CA MET A 118 6.23 2.87 -6.21
C MET A 118 5.28 4.06 -5.96
N LEU A 119 5.04 4.41 -4.70
CA LEU A 119 4.02 5.38 -4.31
C LEU A 119 4.56 6.79 -4.14
N HIS A 120 5.82 6.94 -3.74
CA HIS A 120 6.36 8.22 -3.26
C HIS A 120 7.54 8.76 -4.08
N ASP A 121 7.92 8.06 -5.14
CA ASP A 121 8.84 8.58 -6.14
C ASP A 121 8.14 9.60 -7.04
N LYS A 122 8.61 10.85 -6.99
CA LYS A 122 8.06 11.99 -7.75
C LYS A 122 8.19 11.83 -9.27
N GLU A 123 9.12 11.00 -9.74
CA GLU A 123 9.27 10.76 -11.19
C GLU A 123 8.25 9.75 -11.71
N ILE A 124 7.84 8.81 -10.86
CA ILE A 124 6.80 7.81 -11.16
C ILE A 124 5.41 8.43 -10.94
N ASN A 125 5.22 9.16 -9.84
CA ASN A 125 3.97 9.84 -9.50
C ASN A 125 4.02 11.32 -9.92
N LYS A 126 3.83 11.57 -11.22
CA LYS A 126 3.74 12.92 -11.82
C LYS A 126 2.36 13.56 -11.69
N ASP A 127 1.55 13.17 -10.71
CA ASP A 127 0.24 13.76 -10.55
C ASP A 127 0.36 15.17 -9.95
N ILE A 128 0.57 16.16 -10.83
CA ILE A 128 0.82 17.56 -10.49
C ILE A 128 -0.36 18.18 -9.72
N LEU A 129 -1.56 17.57 -9.81
CA LEU A 129 -2.75 18.02 -9.09
C LEU A 129 -2.90 17.42 -7.69
N ALA A 130 -2.16 16.37 -7.34
CA ALA A 130 -2.29 15.75 -6.03
C ALA A 130 -1.58 16.61 -4.95
N PRO A 131 -2.26 16.94 -3.83
CA PRO A 131 -1.60 17.65 -2.73
C PRO A 131 -0.45 16.80 -2.19
N ALA A 132 0.66 17.47 -1.85
CA ALA A 132 1.81 16.79 -1.27
C ALA A 132 1.43 16.12 0.05
N LYS A 133 1.55 14.78 0.10
CA LYS A 133 1.32 14.01 1.32
C LYS A 133 2.40 14.33 2.35
N ASP A 134 2.00 14.47 3.61
CA ASP A 134 2.93 14.57 4.73
C ASP A 134 3.67 13.24 4.95
N ARG A 135 4.76 13.29 5.71
CA ARG A 135 5.59 12.12 5.98
C ARG A 135 4.79 10.98 6.60
N ASN A 136 3.97 11.25 7.62
CA ASN A 136 3.29 10.19 8.37
C ASN A 136 2.28 9.46 7.49
N THR A 137 1.57 10.17 6.61
CA THR A 137 0.67 9.54 5.62
C THR A 137 1.45 8.60 4.69
N LYS A 138 2.63 8.99 4.22
CA LYS A 138 3.49 8.13 3.38
C LYS A 138 3.95 6.87 4.12
N GLU A 139 4.38 7.02 5.37
CA GLU A 139 4.78 5.88 6.21
C GLU A 139 3.61 4.92 6.42
N VAL A 140 2.40 5.42 6.67
CA VAL A 140 1.21 4.59 6.85
C VAL A 140 0.88 3.81 5.58
N GLU A 141 0.94 4.44 4.42
CA GLU A 141 0.68 3.77 3.13
C GLU A 141 1.70 2.67 2.84
N ALA A 142 2.99 2.95 3.04
CA ALA A 142 4.05 1.96 2.83
C ALA A 142 4.01 0.82 3.86
N LEU A 143 3.78 1.13 5.14
CA LEU A 143 3.69 0.16 6.21
C LEU A 143 2.45 -0.72 6.09
N TYR A 144 1.31 -0.18 5.67
CA TYR A 144 0.10 -0.95 5.42
C TYR A 144 0.31 -1.97 4.31
N SER A 145 0.94 -1.59 3.19
CA SER A 145 1.31 -2.53 2.13
C SER A 145 2.25 -3.62 2.65
N ALA A 146 3.25 -3.27 3.46
CA ALA A 146 4.14 -4.26 4.07
C ALA A 146 3.39 -5.22 5.02
N PHE A 147 2.49 -4.70 5.85
CA PHE A 147 1.71 -5.49 6.81
C PHE A 147 0.79 -6.49 6.11
N GLN A 148 0.02 -6.05 5.11
CA GLN A 148 -0.93 -6.91 4.40
C GLN A 148 -0.23 -8.04 3.64
N ASN A 149 0.89 -7.74 2.97
CA ASN A 149 1.63 -8.75 2.21
C ASN A 149 2.35 -9.72 3.15
N VAL A 150 3.11 -9.23 4.13
CA VAL A 150 3.90 -10.09 5.02
C VAL A 150 3.03 -10.94 5.95
N ASN A 151 1.91 -10.43 6.44
CA ASN A 151 1.00 -11.28 7.24
C ASN A 151 0.30 -12.32 6.39
N HIS A 152 -0.09 -12.00 5.15
CA HIS A 152 -0.62 -13.00 4.23
C HIS A 152 0.38 -14.13 3.96
N PHE A 153 1.68 -13.80 3.90
CA PHE A 153 2.74 -14.80 3.70
C PHE A 153 3.08 -15.64 4.93
N LYS A 154 2.62 -15.25 6.13
CA LYS A 154 2.73 -16.11 7.32
C LYS A 154 1.64 -17.17 7.41
N GLU A 155 0.55 -16.99 6.66
CA GLU A 155 -0.61 -17.90 6.66
C GLU A 155 -0.61 -18.85 5.44
N CYS A 156 0.36 -18.73 4.53
CA CYS A 156 0.54 -19.60 3.37
C CYS A 156 1.59 -20.69 3.63
#